data_AF-A0A2N3KS59-F1
#
_entry.id   AF-A0A2N3KS59-F1
#
_cell.length_a   1.000
_cell.length_b   1.000
_cell.length_c   1.000
_cell.angle_alpha   90.00
_cell.angle_beta   90.00
_cell.angle_gamma   90.00
#
_symmetry.space_group_name_H-M   'P 1'
#
loop_
_entity.id
_entity.type
_entity.pdbx_description
1 polymer ?
#
loop_
_entity_poly.entity_id
_entity_poly.type
_entity_poly.pdbx_seq_one_letter_code
_entity_poly.pdbx_strand_id
1 'polypeptide(L)'
;MFRIPGKIGIIALAMTLFVGVATSFPAAAANTQSTLREDIAKATAGHKLTADELDRMTNVVTTIKSDPKAYNLHSKKPNSLDEMVANLNNDPKIKALLDENGFDAREYLVASMTLAHSAVAVRVGPDKLPNVDPENVEFVRQHQAAVDALMQTRR
;
A
#
# COMPACT_ATOMS: atom_id res chain seq x y z
N MET A 1 -26.38 18.63 11.33
CA MET A 1 -25.25 18.28 12.23
C MET A 1 -24.88 16.83 11.95
N PHE A 2 -24.05 16.57 10.93
CA PHE A 2 -23.74 15.20 10.49
C PHE A 2 -22.48 14.70 11.19
N ARG A 3 -22.64 13.69 12.07
CA ARG A 3 -21.54 12.89 12.65
C ARG A 3 -21.15 11.84 11.63
N ILE A 4 -19.88 11.84 11.21
CA ILE A 4 -19.30 10.77 10.40
C ILE A 4 -18.67 9.75 11.38
N PRO A 5 -19.12 8.49 11.43
CA PRO A 5 -18.39 7.43 12.10
C PRO A 5 -17.49 6.70 11.09
N GLY A 6 -16.25 6.41 11.45
CA GLY A 6 -15.33 5.55 10.69
C GLY A 6 -13.89 5.95 10.97
N LYS A 7 -13.17 5.36 11.92
CA LYS A 7 -12.63 3.98 11.90
C LYS A 7 -12.09 3.60 10.52
N ILE A 8 -11.01 4.26 10.11
CA ILE A 8 -10.22 3.91 8.93
C ILE A 8 -9.03 3.09 9.42
N GLY A 9 -9.06 1.77 9.16
CA GLY A 9 -7.94 0.87 9.44
C GLY A 9 -6.78 1.10 8.47
N ILE A 10 -5.55 0.79 8.89
CA ILE A 10 -4.30 1.01 8.13
C ILE A 10 -4.32 0.42 6.72
N ILE A 11 -5.14 -0.60 6.43
CA ILE A 11 -5.21 -1.18 5.08
C ILE A 11 -5.77 -0.17 4.05
N ALA A 12 -6.50 0.85 4.50
CA ALA A 12 -6.94 1.96 3.66
C ALA A 12 -5.83 3.01 3.36
N LEU A 13 -4.68 2.95 4.03
CA LEU A 13 -3.68 4.03 3.96
C LEU A 13 -2.91 4.07 2.63
N ALA A 14 -2.81 2.91 1.94
CA ALA A 14 -2.31 2.88 0.56
C ALA A 14 -3.31 3.47 -0.45
N MET A 15 -4.61 3.50 -0.13
CA MET A 15 -5.66 3.99 -1.04
C MET A 15 -6.03 5.47 -0.84
N THR A 16 -5.82 6.06 0.34
CA THR A 16 -6.13 7.48 0.57
C THR A 16 -5.09 8.45 -0.02
N LEU A 17 -3.99 7.95 -0.60
CA LEU A 17 -2.99 8.81 -1.23
C LEU A 17 -3.35 9.27 -2.64
N PHE A 18 -4.41 8.73 -3.26
CA PHE A 18 -4.80 9.11 -4.64
C PHE A 18 -6.11 9.91 -4.75
N VAL A 19 -6.91 10.05 -3.68
CA VAL A 19 -8.09 10.93 -3.69
C VAL A 19 -7.78 12.19 -2.90
N GLY A 20 -7.30 13.21 -3.59
CA GLY A 20 -7.00 14.52 -3.03
C GLY A 20 -6.86 15.59 -4.09
N VAL A 21 -7.79 15.61 -5.06
CA VAL A 21 -8.04 16.81 -5.86
C VAL A 21 -8.77 17.81 -4.96
N ALA A 22 -8.08 18.92 -4.70
CA ALA A 22 -8.63 20.24 -4.39
C ALA A 22 -9.74 20.36 -3.34
N THR A 23 -9.38 20.51 -2.06
CA THR A 23 -9.99 21.53 -1.17
C THR A 23 -9.02 21.85 -0.03
N SER A 24 -8.44 23.05 -0.08
CA SER A 24 -7.81 23.84 1.01
C SER A 24 -7.56 23.13 2.37
N PHE A 25 -6.33 22.66 2.57
CA PHE A 25 -5.73 22.41 3.89
C PHE A 25 -4.40 23.18 3.98
N PRO A 26 -3.98 23.62 5.18
CA PRO A 26 -2.82 24.48 5.37
C PRO A 26 -1.54 23.83 4.82
N ALA A 27 -0.69 24.66 4.19
CA ALA A 27 0.49 24.30 3.39
C ALA A 27 1.51 23.35 4.07
N ALA A 28 1.44 23.16 5.39
CA ALA A 28 2.28 22.18 6.10
C ALA A 28 1.95 20.72 5.75
N ALA A 29 0.68 20.38 5.47
CA ALA A 29 0.30 19.02 5.09
C ALA A 29 0.60 18.67 3.61
N ALA A 30 0.76 19.70 2.76
CA ALA A 30 1.13 19.53 1.36
C ALA A 30 2.61 19.15 1.18
N ASN A 31 3.50 19.71 2.02
CA ASN A 31 4.92 19.39 1.98
C ASN A 31 5.21 17.94 2.42
N THR A 32 4.62 17.49 3.53
CA THR A 32 4.81 16.11 4.02
C THR A 32 4.24 15.06 3.06
N GLN A 33 3.16 15.40 2.35
CA GLN A 33 2.57 14.52 1.34
C GLN A 33 3.36 14.53 0.01
N SER A 34 4.08 15.62 -0.30
CA SER A 34 5.03 15.67 -1.42
C SER A 34 6.26 14.80 -1.13
N THR A 35 6.88 14.97 0.04
CA THR A 35 8.08 14.20 0.41
C THR A 35 7.79 12.70 0.50
N LEU A 36 6.66 12.32 1.12
CA LEU A 36 6.25 10.92 1.18
C LEU A 36 6.04 10.33 -0.23
N ARG A 37 5.36 11.07 -1.13
CA ARG A 37 5.16 10.61 -2.52
C ARG A 37 6.48 10.48 -3.27
N GLU A 38 7.42 11.40 -3.07
CA GLU A 38 8.74 11.36 -3.69
C GLU A 38 9.59 10.20 -3.16
N ASP A 39 9.53 9.93 -1.85
CA ASP A 39 10.21 8.79 -1.22
C ASP A 39 9.63 7.45 -1.66
N ILE A 40 8.29 7.37 -1.75
CA ILE A 40 7.61 6.20 -2.31
C ILE A 40 8.03 6.03 -3.77
N ALA A 41 7.94 7.07 -4.59
CA ALA A 41 8.29 7.01 -6.01
C ALA A 41 9.74 6.54 -6.19
N LYS A 42 10.68 7.05 -5.39
CA LYS A 42 12.08 6.58 -5.37
C LYS A 42 12.22 5.14 -4.91
N ALA A 43 11.50 4.72 -3.88
CA ALA A 43 11.59 3.38 -3.33
C ALA A 43 10.93 2.32 -4.24
N THR A 44 9.90 2.71 -5.01
CA THR A 44 9.24 1.86 -6.01
C THR A 44 9.87 1.94 -7.40
N ALA A 45 10.75 2.92 -7.64
CA ALA A 45 11.39 3.08 -8.95
C ALA A 45 12.24 1.85 -9.30
N GLY A 46 11.90 1.20 -10.40
CA GLY A 46 12.59 -0.01 -10.88
C GLY A 46 12.28 -1.29 -10.12
N HIS A 47 11.35 -1.27 -9.16
CA HIS A 47 10.85 -2.50 -8.54
C HIS A 47 9.90 -3.21 -9.50
N LYS A 48 10.23 -4.44 -9.88
CA LYS A 48 9.41 -5.28 -10.76
C LYS A 48 8.65 -6.28 -9.93
N LEU A 49 7.33 -6.28 -10.07
CA LEU A 49 6.45 -7.24 -9.41
C LEU A 49 6.66 -8.63 -9.99
N THR A 50 6.78 -9.62 -9.12
CA THR A 50 6.87 -11.03 -9.49
C THR A 50 5.65 -11.82 -8.99
N ALA A 51 5.38 -12.97 -9.62
CA ALA A 51 4.29 -13.85 -9.21
C ALA A 51 4.49 -14.39 -7.78
N ASP A 52 5.74 -14.70 -7.43
CA ASP A 52 6.12 -15.14 -6.09
C ASP A 52 5.85 -14.06 -5.03
N GLU A 53 6.19 -12.79 -5.30
CA GLU A 53 5.84 -11.69 -4.40
C GLU A 53 4.34 -11.51 -4.26
N LEU A 54 3.58 -11.65 -5.35
CA LEU A 54 2.12 -11.56 -5.31
C LEU A 54 1.51 -12.66 -4.44
N ASP A 55 2.00 -13.90 -4.54
CA ASP A 55 1.55 -15.03 -3.72
C ASP A 55 1.88 -14.81 -2.24
N ARG A 56 3.12 -14.41 -1.93
CA ARG A 56 3.54 -14.11 -0.55
C ARG A 56 2.73 -12.94 0.03
N MET A 57 2.49 -11.88 -0.74
CA MET A 57 1.62 -10.77 -0.32
C MET A 57 0.18 -11.22 -0.08
N THR A 58 -0.33 -12.12 -0.92
CA THR A 58 -1.66 -12.69 -0.77
C THR A 58 -1.79 -13.48 0.52
N ASN A 59 -0.75 -14.24 0.88
CA ASN A 59 -0.72 -14.97 2.14
C ASN A 59 -0.72 -14.02 3.34
N VAL A 60 0.14 -12.99 3.35
CA VAL A 60 0.16 -11.96 4.40
C VAL A 60 -1.22 -11.32 4.59
N VAL A 61 -1.85 -10.87 3.50
CA VAL A 61 -3.17 -10.22 3.57
C VAL A 61 -4.27 -11.19 4.01
N THR A 62 -4.24 -12.44 3.57
CA THR A 62 -5.22 -13.46 3.94
C THR A 62 -5.10 -13.83 5.42
N THR A 63 -3.89 -13.99 5.93
CA THR A 63 -3.63 -14.26 7.35
C THR A 63 -4.12 -13.11 8.22
N ILE A 64 -3.80 -11.85 7.85
CA ILE A 64 -4.29 -10.67 8.57
C ILE A 64 -5.83 -10.61 8.57
N LYS A 65 -6.48 -10.95 7.46
CA LYS A 65 -7.95 -10.96 7.37
C LYS A 65 -8.58 -12.10 8.18
N SER A 66 -7.92 -13.25 8.31
CA SER A 66 -8.43 -14.37 9.09
C SER A 66 -8.51 -14.06 10.59
N ASP A 67 -7.59 -13.22 11.10
CA ASP A 67 -7.61 -12.75 12.49
C ASP A 67 -7.23 -11.27 12.61
N PRO A 68 -8.14 -10.35 12.24
CA PRO A 68 -7.85 -8.92 12.24
C PRO A 68 -7.68 -8.36 13.66
N LYS A 69 -8.07 -9.11 14.70
CA LYS A 69 -7.88 -8.73 16.11
C LYS A 69 -6.48 -9.08 16.60
N ALA A 70 -5.83 -10.08 15.99
CA ALA A 70 -4.45 -10.42 16.31
C ALA A 70 -3.46 -9.36 15.86
N TYR A 71 -3.76 -8.60 14.80
CA TYR A 71 -2.87 -7.60 14.21
C TYR A 71 -3.29 -6.17 14.57
N ASN A 72 -2.35 -5.36 15.06
CA ASN A 72 -2.67 -3.97 15.38
C ASN A 72 -2.64 -3.11 14.11
N LEU A 73 -3.77 -3.11 13.39
CA LEU A 73 -3.96 -2.27 12.19
C LEU A 73 -4.33 -0.82 12.53
N HIS A 74 -4.05 -0.34 13.75
CA HIS A 74 -4.38 1.00 14.24
C HIS A 74 -3.10 1.77 14.61
N SER A 75 -2.43 2.34 13.62
CA SER A 75 -1.24 3.18 13.79
C SER A 75 -1.56 4.59 13.29
N LYS A 76 -0.90 5.58 13.87
CA LYS A 76 -0.99 6.97 13.39
C LYS A 76 -0.57 7.01 11.92
N LYS A 77 -1.19 7.90 11.13
CA LYS A 77 -0.81 8.14 9.75
C LYS A 77 0.69 8.49 9.71
N PRO A 78 1.54 7.66 9.09
CA PRO A 78 2.97 7.91 9.02
C PRO A 78 3.26 9.08 8.08
N ASN A 79 4.31 9.83 8.39
CA ASN A 79 4.78 10.99 7.64
C ASN A 79 5.86 10.65 6.62
N SER A 80 6.50 9.48 6.76
CA SER A 80 7.57 9.00 5.87
C SER A 80 7.48 7.49 5.65
N LEU A 81 8.19 6.99 4.62
CA LEU A 81 8.34 5.56 4.38
C LEU A 81 9.07 4.87 5.55
N ASP A 82 10.10 5.50 6.11
CA ASP A 82 10.83 4.97 7.28
C ASP A 82 9.92 4.84 8.51
N GLU A 83 9.01 5.78 8.74
CA GLU A 83 7.99 5.63 9.79
C GLU A 83 7.04 4.46 9.51
N MET A 84 6.70 4.19 8.24
CA MET A 84 5.91 3.00 7.89
C MET A 84 6.66 1.72 8.20
N VAL A 85 7.94 1.64 7.82
CA VAL A 85 8.81 0.48 8.10
C VAL A 85 8.95 0.26 9.60
N ALA A 86 9.21 1.34 10.35
CA ALA A 86 9.32 1.29 11.80
C ALA A 86 8.01 0.82 12.45
N ASN A 87 6.85 1.29 11.98
CA ASN A 87 5.56 0.86 12.50
C ASN A 87 5.31 -0.63 12.28
N LEU A 88 5.65 -1.18 11.10
CA LEU A 88 5.53 -2.61 10.84
C LEU A 88 6.49 -3.43 11.70
N ASN A 89 7.73 -2.96 11.90
CA ASN A 89 8.71 -3.63 12.74
C ASN A 89 8.40 -3.55 14.24
N ASN A 90 7.67 -2.52 14.67
CA ASN A 90 7.27 -2.34 16.07
C ASN A 90 6.12 -3.27 16.50
N ASP A 91 5.38 -3.85 15.54
CA ASP A 91 4.39 -4.89 15.84
C ASP A 91 5.05 -6.28 15.66
N PRO A 92 5.32 -7.02 16.76
CA PRO A 92 6.04 -8.29 16.68
C PRO A 92 5.27 -9.36 15.89
N LYS A 93 3.93 -9.29 15.84
CA LYS A 93 3.13 -10.25 15.08
C LYS A 93 3.15 -9.94 13.59
N ILE A 94 3.08 -8.65 13.23
CA ILE A 94 3.23 -8.24 11.82
C ILE A 94 4.64 -8.56 11.35
N LYS A 95 5.67 -8.22 12.15
CA LYS A 95 7.04 -8.55 11.83
C LYS A 95 7.23 -10.06 11.64
N ALA A 96 6.75 -10.89 12.57
CA ALA A 96 6.85 -12.34 12.43
C ALA A 96 6.14 -12.86 11.18
N LEU A 97 4.96 -12.32 10.85
CA LEU A 97 4.22 -12.70 9.64
C LEU A 97 4.97 -12.31 8.36
N LEU A 98 5.59 -11.13 8.33
CA LEU A 98 6.39 -10.68 7.18
C LEU A 98 7.64 -11.55 7.03
N ASP A 99 8.36 -11.80 8.12
CA ASP A 99 9.55 -12.65 8.15
C ASP A 99 9.21 -14.09 7.69
N GLU A 100 8.06 -14.65 8.13
CA GLU A 100 7.57 -15.98 7.71
C GLU A 100 7.26 -16.04 6.20
N ASN A 101 6.85 -14.93 5.62
CA ASN A 101 6.60 -14.78 4.19
C ASN A 101 7.81 -14.22 3.44
N GLY A 102 9.00 -14.22 4.04
CA GLY A 102 10.24 -13.81 3.40
C GLY A 102 10.24 -12.35 2.93
N PHE A 103 9.54 -11.47 3.66
CA PHE A 103 9.55 -10.03 3.41
C PHE A 103 10.22 -9.28 4.55
N ASP A 104 11.11 -8.36 4.19
CA ASP A 104 11.38 -7.23 5.08
C ASP A 104 10.23 -6.22 5.03
N ALA A 105 10.02 -5.49 6.14
CA ALA A 105 8.97 -4.47 6.22
C ALA A 105 9.05 -3.41 5.10
N ARG A 106 10.28 -3.04 4.68
CA ARG A 106 10.51 -2.12 3.57
C ARG A 106 10.14 -2.74 2.22
N GLU A 107 10.53 -3.99 2.00
CA GLU A 107 10.22 -4.72 0.76
C GLU A 107 8.72 -4.92 0.60
N TYR A 108 8.03 -5.36 1.66
CA TYR A 108 6.58 -5.52 1.64
C TYR A 108 5.85 -4.22 1.32
N LEU A 109 6.30 -3.09 1.89
CA LEU A 109 5.72 -1.78 1.58
C LEU A 109 5.97 -1.39 0.13
N VAL A 110 7.20 -1.54 -0.37
CA VAL A 110 7.54 -1.24 -1.77
C VAL A 110 6.71 -2.10 -2.73
N ALA A 111 6.64 -3.41 -2.52
CA ALA A 111 5.85 -4.33 -3.34
C ALA A 111 4.35 -3.99 -3.27
N SER A 112 3.82 -3.73 -2.07
CA SER A 112 2.42 -3.32 -1.86
C SER A 112 2.06 -2.03 -2.57
N MET A 113 2.96 -1.05 -2.57
CA MET A 113 2.76 0.25 -3.20
C MET A 113 2.90 0.18 -4.71
N THR A 114 3.89 -0.56 -5.21
CA THR A 114 4.05 -0.83 -6.65
C THR A 114 2.83 -1.56 -7.21
N LEU A 115 2.33 -2.56 -6.50
CA LEU A 115 1.11 -3.29 -6.88
C LEU A 115 -0.12 -2.38 -6.87
N ALA A 116 -0.29 -1.57 -5.82
CA ALA A 116 -1.42 -0.64 -5.74
C ALA A 116 -1.36 0.42 -6.86
N HIS A 117 -0.20 1.01 -7.09
CA HIS A 117 0.00 2.02 -8.12
C HIS A 117 -0.28 1.45 -9.52
N SER A 118 0.23 0.26 -9.82
CA SER A 118 0.03 -0.43 -11.10
C SER A 118 -1.43 -0.90 -11.28
N ALA A 119 -2.07 -1.36 -10.21
CA ALA A 119 -3.51 -1.71 -10.25
C ALA A 119 -4.42 -0.50 -10.46
N VAL A 120 -4.08 0.66 -9.89
CA VAL A 120 -4.79 1.90 -10.20
C VAL A 120 -4.55 2.27 -11.66
N ALA A 121 -3.31 2.16 -12.18
CA ALA A 121 -2.99 2.43 -13.57
C ALA A 121 -3.78 1.56 -14.56
N VAL A 122 -3.97 0.27 -14.26
CA VAL A 122 -4.83 -0.61 -15.07
C VAL A 122 -6.28 -0.11 -15.10
N ARG A 123 -6.78 0.46 -13.99
CA ARG A 123 -8.17 0.93 -13.87
C ARG A 123 -8.42 2.31 -14.47
N VAL A 124 -7.52 3.27 -14.28
CA VAL A 124 -7.69 4.67 -14.72
C VAL A 124 -6.98 5.00 -16.03
N GLY A 125 -6.13 4.10 -16.51
CA GLY A 125 -5.24 4.29 -17.65
C GLY A 125 -3.82 4.67 -17.21
N PRO A 126 -2.76 4.01 -17.72
CA PRO A 126 -1.38 4.30 -17.32
C PRO A 126 -0.95 5.72 -17.69
N ASP A 127 -1.50 6.31 -18.75
CA ASP A 127 -1.21 7.69 -19.18
C ASP A 127 -1.72 8.77 -18.21
N LYS A 128 -2.54 8.38 -17.23
CA LYS A 128 -3.11 9.29 -16.22
C LYS A 128 -2.30 9.34 -14.93
N LEU A 129 -1.28 8.50 -14.79
CA LEU A 129 -0.46 8.40 -13.60
C LEU A 129 1.01 8.63 -13.92
N PRO A 130 1.72 9.49 -13.16
CA PRO A 130 3.14 9.70 -13.37
C PRO A 130 3.95 8.48 -12.90
N ASN A 131 5.06 8.18 -13.58
CA ASN A 131 6.07 7.20 -13.15
C ASN A 131 5.52 5.78 -12.95
N VAL A 132 4.55 5.37 -13.76
CA VAL A 132 4.08 3.99 -13.79
C VAL A 132 5.01 3.16 -14.68
N ASP A 133 5.45 2.02 -14.16
CA ASP A 133 6.23 1.05 -14.93
C ASP A 133 5.29 0.20 -15.82
N PRO A 134 5.46 0.20 -17.15
CA PRO A 134 4.61 -0.56 -18.05
C PRO A 134 4.69 -2.08 -17.84
N GLU A 135 5.82 -2.61 -17.37
CA GLU A 135 5.97 -4.04 -17.09
C GLU A 135 5.12 -4.45 -15.88
N ASN A 136 5.06 -3.60 -14.86
CA ASN A 136 4.20 -3.84 -13.69
C ASN A 136 2.72 -3.71 -14.01
N VAL A 137 2.35 -2.79 -14.92
CA VAL A 137 0.98 -2.69 -15.43
C VAL A 137 0.58 -3.97 -16.15
N GLU A 138 1.47 -4.48 -17.00
CA GLU A 138 1.22 -5.70 -17.75
C GLU A 138 1.17 -6.92 -16.83
N PHE A 139 2.06 -7.00 -15.84
CA PHE A 139 1.99 -8.01 -14.78
C PHE A 139 0.63 -7.99 -14.07
N VAL A 140 0.14 -6.82 -13.67
CA VAL A 140 -1.18 -6.71 -13.02
C VAL A 140 -2.31 -7.16 -13.95
N ARG A 141 -2.24 -6.88 -15.25
CA ARG A 141 -3.23 -7.39 -16.22
C ARG A 141 -3.20 -8.91 -16.31
N GLN A 142 -2.01 -9.50 -16.36
CA GLN A 142 -1.85 -10.97 -16.43
C GLN A 142 -2.32 -11.67 -15.16
N HIS A 143 -2.18 -11.02 -14.00
CA HIS A 143 -2.56 -11.54 -12.69
C HIS A 143 -3.84 -10.90 -12.12
N GLN A 144 -4.68 -10.34 -12.98
CA GLN A 144 -5.79 -9.47 -12.56
C GLN A 144 -6.74 -10.13 -11.55
N ALA A 145 -7.04 -11.42 -11.71
CA ALA A 145 -7.91 -12.14 -10.77
C ALA A 145 -7.32 -12.22 -9.35
N ALA A 146 -6.02 -12.52 -9.23
CA ALA A 146 -5.32 -12.57 -7.95
C ALA A 146 -5.21 -11.17 -7.33
N VAL A 147 -4.90 -10.16 -8.15
CA VAL A 147 -4.84 -8.76 -7.69
C VAL A 147 -6.20 -8.26 -7.24
N ASP A 148 -7.28 -8.54 -7.97
CA ASP A 148 -8.63 -8.15 -7.59
C ASP A 148 -9.08 -8.90 -6.33
N ALA A 149 -8.75 -10.18 -6.16
CA ALA A 149 -9.00 -10.91 -4.92
C ALA A 149 -8.26 -10.25 -3.74
N LEU A 150 -6.99 -9.88 -3.91
CA LEU A 150 -6.22 -9.14 -2.91
C LEU A 150 -6.85 -7.77 -2.58
N MET A 151 -7.30 -7.03 -3.59
CA MET A 151 -7.90 -5.71 -3.44
C MET A 151 -9.29 -5.75 -2.81
N GLN A 152 -10.09 -6.77 -3.12
CA GLN A 152 -11.39 -7.03 -2.48
C GLN A 152 -11.21 -7.50 -1.04
N THR A 153 -10.16 -8.28 -0.78
CA THR A 153 -9.80 -8.74 0.57
C THR A 153 -9.42 -7.58 1.50
N ARG A 154 -9.01 -6.44 0.92
CA ARG A 154 -8.68 -5.19 1.63
C ARG A 154 -9.87 -4.23 1.87
N ARG A 155 -11.06 -4.52 1.32
CA ARG A 155 -12.31 -3.77 1.57
C ARG A 155 -13.08 -4.35 2.74
#